data_AF-T1HYX2-F1
#
_entry.id   AF-T1HYX2-F1
#
_cell.length_a   1.000
_cell.length_b   1.000
_cell.length_c   1.000
_cell.angle_alpha   90.00
_cell.angle_beta   90.00
_cell.angle_gamma   90.00
#
_symmetry.space_group_name_H-M   'P 1'
#
loop_
_entity.id
_entity.type
_entity.pdbx_description
1 polymer ?
#
loop_
_entity_poly.entity_id
_entity_poly.type
_entity_poly.pdbx_seq_one_letter_code
_entity_poly.pdbx_strand_id
1 'polypeptide(L)'
;MTTVELYPTIIGESDQVKTDPSERLSKPNLEVPKWRIATWSCSYTMEGTEDLSDNVFDRRHFRRAIDEKRRKRWDVQRIRELRHNERLREREERKKRVDQDPKETVRSFWPKPDQVADADSDDRLTLCNTERIPVSVFGLTVPRFPVR
;
A
#
# COMPACT_ATOMS: atom_id res chain seq x y z
N MET A 1 0.85 -17.54 9.34
CA MET A 1 0.32 -18.06 8.07
C MET A 1 -0.63 -17.03 7.49
N THR A 2 -0.17 -16.25 6.50
CA THR A 2 -0.98 -15.22 5.82
C THR A 2 -1.45 -15.79 4.50
N THR A 3 -2.74 -16.05 4.34
CA THR A 3 -3.32 -16.53 3.08
C THR A 3 -3.40 -15.37 2.10
N VAL A 4 -2.55 -15.39 1.07
CA VAL A 4 -2.40 -14.35 0.01
C VAL A 4 -3.38 -14.60 -1.14
N GLU A 5 -4.50 -15.28 -0.90
CA GLU A 5 -5.45 -15.56 -1.96
C GLU A 5 -6.41 -14.37 -2.10
N LEU A 6 -6.18 -13.60 -3.16
CA LEU A 6 -7.04 -12.52 -3.62
C LEU A 6 -8.36 -13.12 -4.10
N TYR A 7 -9.47 -12.80 -3.42
CA TYR A 7 -10.80 -13.16 -3.88
C TYR A 7 -11.12 -12.39 -5.18
N PRO A 8 -11.58 -13.08 -6.25
CA PRO A 8 -12.01 -12.41 -7.47
C PRO A 8 -13.26 -11.59 -7.18
N THR A 9 -13.12 -10.28 -7.16
CA THR A 9 -14.25 -9.36 -7.00
C THR A 9 -14.68 -8.94 -8.40
N ILE A 10 -15.71 -9.60 -8.94
CA ILE A 10 -16.31 -9.27 -10.25
C ILE A 10 -17.15 -7.99 -10.16
N ILE A 11 -16.53 -6.89 -9.78
CA ILE A 11 -17.18 -5.58 -9.77
C ILE A 11 -16.25 -4.62 -10.51
N GLY A 12 -16.56 -4.38 -11.79
CA GLY A 12 -16.07 -3.21 -12.50
C GLY A 12 -15.06 -3.42 -13.63
N GLU A 13 -14.89 -4.61 -14.21
CA GLU A 13 -14.15 -4.72 -15.48
C GLU A 13 -15.05 -4.27 -16.65
N SER A 14 -14.88 -3.00 -17.04
CA SER A 14 -15.29 -2.53 -18.37
C SER A 14 -14.32 -3.09 -19.40
N ASP A 15 -14.55 -4.33 -19.81
CA ASP A 15 -13.75 -4.93 -20.87
C ASP A 15 -14.37 -4.55 -22.22
N GLN A 16 -13.90 -3.42 -22.76
CA GLN A 16 -14.08 -3.03 -24.15
C GLN A 16 -13.25 -3.97 -25.03
N VAL A 17 -13.60 -5.26 -25.05
CA VAL A 17 -13.03 -6.21 -26.00
C VAL A 17 -13.86 -6.12 -27.27
N LYS A 18 -13.31 -5.45 -28.28
CA LYS A 18 -13.70 -5.63 -29.68
C LYS A 18 -13.39 -7.08 -30.05
N THR A 19 -14.32 -7.97 -29.78
CA THR A 19 -14.33 -9.36 -30.23
C THR A 19 -15.60 -9.51 -31.04
N ASP A 20 -15.46 -10.04 -32.26
CA ASP A 20 -16.58 -10.29 -33.14
C ASP A 20 -17.70 -11.04 -32.38
N PRO A 21 -18.97 -10.62 -32.50
CA PRO A 21 -20.07 -11.17 -31.70
C PRO A 21 -20.36 -12.65 -31.99
N SER A 22 -19.72 -13.23 -33.01
CA SER A 22 -19.93 -14.61 -33.44
C SER A 22 -19.11 -15.64 -32.66
N GLU A 23 -18.01 -15.27 -31.98
CA GLU A 23 -17.10 -16.26 -31.36
C GLU A 23 -17.42 -16.57 -29.88
N ARG A 24 -18.25 -15.75 -29.23
CA ARG A 24 -18.65 -15.97 -27.82
C ARG A 24 -19.79 -16.98 -27.64
N LEU A 25 -20.36 -17.51 -28.72
CA LEU A 25 -21.52 -18.43 -28.67
C LEU A 25 -21.16 -19.91 -28.80
N SER A 26 -19.88 -20.29 -28.84
CA SER A 26 -19.45 -21.69 -28.89
C SER A 26 -19.23 -22.31 -27.50
N LYS A 27 -20.13 -22.05 -26.55
CA LYS A 27 -20.32 -22.93 -25.39
C LYS A 27 -21.76 -23.45 -25.42
N PRO A 28 -22.05 -24.54 -26.16
CA PRO A 28 -23.39 -25.09 -26.27
C PRO A 28 -23.94 -25.71 -24.96
N ASN A 29 -23.15 -25.71 -23.88
CA ASN A 29 -23.49 -26.38 -22.62
C ASN A 29 -23.67 -25.42 -21.42
N LEU A 30 -23.90 -24.12 -21.64
CA LEU A 30 -24.28 -23.25 -20.53
C LEU A 30 -25.77 -23.48 -20.23
N GLU A 31 -26.07 -24.15 -19.12
CA GLU A 31 -27.45 -24.29 -18.65
C GLU A 31 -27.96 -22.90 -18.23
N VAL A 32 -28.80 -22.32 -19.08
CA VAL A 32 -29.46 -21.05 -18.80
C VAL A 32 -30.74 -21.35 -18.00
N PRO A 33 -30.90 -20.84 -16.77
CA PRO A 33 -32.15 -21.00 -16.03
C PRO A 33 -33.30 -20.38 -16.82
N LYS A 34 -34.40 -21.12 -16.95
CA LYS A 34 -35.62 -20.68 -17.66
C LYS A 34 -36.77 -20.54 -16.67
N TRP A 35 -37.59 -19.52 -16.84
CA TRP A 35 -38.89 -19.42 -16.17
C TRP A 35 -40.00 -19.95 -17.08
N ARG A 36 -41.13 -20.35 -16.50
CA ARG A 36 -42.33 -20.77 -17.21
C ARG A 36 -43.57 -20.15 -16.57
N ILE A 37 -44.62 -19.96 -17.37
CA ILE A 37 -45.92 -19.58 -16.84
C ILE A 37 -46.54 -20.84 -16.21
N ALA A 38 -46.79 -20.78 -14.90
CA ALA A 38 -47.51 -21.81 -14.17
C ALA A 38 -48.77 -21.16 -13.58
N THR A 39 -49.93 -21.70 -13.93
CA THR A 39 -51.21 -21.27 -13.37
C THR A 39 -51.44 -21.99 -12.04
N TRP A 40 -51.67 -21.23 -10.99
CA TRP A 40 -51.96 -21.75 -9.66
C TRP A 40 -53.42 -21.43 -9.31
N SER A 41 -54.17 -22.43 -8.87
CA SER A 41 -55.48 -22.24 -8.25
C SER A 41 -55.30 -21.77 -6.82
N CYS A 42 -56.10 -20.80 -6.38
CA CYS A 42 -56.09 -20.34 -4.99
C CYS A 42 -56.64 -21.45 -4.08
N SER A 43 -55.77 -22.25 -3.48
CA SER A 43 -56.13 -23.23 -2.47
C SER A 43 -55.52 -22.82 -1.14
N TYR A 44 -56.30 -22.14 -0.29
CA TYR A 44 -55.93 -21.95 1.10
C TYR A 44 -56.02 -23.31 1.82
N THR A 45 -54.92 -23.76 2.41
CA THR A 45 -54.88 -24.95 3.27
C THR A 45 -54.40 -24.55 4.67
N MET A 46 -55.04 -25.11 5.69
CA MET A 46 -54.70 -24.84 7.10
C MET A 46 -53.27 -25.26 7.47
N GLU A 47 -52.70 -26.21 6.73
CA GLU A 47 -51.33 -26.66 6.85
C GLU A 47 -50.49 -26.06 5.72
N GLY A 48 -49.32 -25.50 6.04
CA GLY A 48 -48.36 -24.98 5.05
C GLY A 48 -48.50 -23.51 4.67
N THR A 49 -49.51 -22.78 5.17
CA THR A 49 -49.58 -21.32 4.98
C THR A 49 -48.56 -20.65 5.91
N GLU A 50 -47.53 -20.03 5.34
CA GLU A 50 -46.55 -19.25 6.10
C GLU A 50 -47.14 -17.89 6.52
N ASP A 51 -46.72 -17.40 7.68
CA ASP A 51 -47.07 -16.05 8.13
C ASP A 51 -46.26 -15.01 7.32
N LEU A 52 -46.99 -14.18 6.58
CA LEU A 52 -46.45 -13.14 5.70
C LEU A 52 -46.42 -11.76 6.38
N SER A 53 -46.61 -11.68 7.70
CA SER A 53 -46.50 -10.42 8.43
C SER A 53 -45.06 -9.89 8.45
N ASP A 54 -44.91 -8.56 8.44
CA ASP A 54 -43.61 -7.88 8.43
C ASP A 54 -42.71 -8.34 9.60
N ASN A 55 -43.31 -8.63 10.76
CA ASN A 55 -42.58 -9.08 11.94
C ASN A 55 -41.80 -10.38 11.69
N VAL A 56 -42.36 -11.31 10.91
CA VAL A 56 -41.68 -12.57 10.56
C VAL A 56 -40.46 -12.30 9.68
N PHE A 57 -40.60 -11.42 8.70
CA PHE A 57 -39.48 -11.02 7.84
C PHE A 57 -38.42 -10.25 8.62
N ASP A 58 -38.81 -9.35 9.52
CA ASP A 58 -37.89 -8.61 10.38
C ASP A 58 -37.06 -9.55 11.23
N ARG A 59 -37.68 -10.53 11.87
CA ARG A 59 -36.95 -11.56 12.65
C ARG A 59 -36.03 -12.40 11.77
N ARG A 60 -36.52 -12.84 10.61
CA ARG A 60 -35.76 -13.65 9.64
C ARG A 60 -34.52 -12.91 9.14
N HIS A 61 -34.61 -11.59 8.93
CA HIS A 61 -33.55 -10.76 8.36
C HIS A 61 -32.67 -10.05 9.39
N PHE A 62 -33.10 -9.94 10.66
CA PHE A 62 -32.42 -9.17 11.70
C PHE A 62 -30.91 -9.45 11.79
N ARG A 63 -30.52 -10.73 11.89
CA ARG A 63 -29.11 -11.11 12.00
C ARG A 63 -28.31 -10.77 10.75
N ARG A 64 -28.86 -11.05 9.56
CA ARG A 64 -28.21 -10.72 8.27
C ARG A 64 -27.97 -9.22 8.13
N ALA A 65 -28.96 -8.41 8.52
CA ALA A 65 -28.85 -6.95 8.47
C ALA A 65 -27.78 -6.41 9.43
N ILE A 66 -27.70 -6.96 10.65
CA ILE A 66 -26.66 -6.59 11.62
C ILE A 66 -25.28 -6.97 11.13
N ASP A 67 -25.11 -8.20 10.62
CA ASP A 67 -23.82 -8.68 10.14
C ASP A 67 -23.32 -7.84 8.96
N GLU A 68 -24.21 -7.48 8.04
CA GLU A 68 -23.90 -6.58 6.93
C GLU A 68 -23.48 -5.19 7.43
N LYS A 69 -24.21 -4.63 8.41
CA LYS A 69 -23.87 -3.33 9.02
C LYS A 69 -22.51 -3.37 9.73
N ARG A 70 -22.19 -4.48 10.40
CA ARG A 70 -20.89 -4.68 11.08
C ARG A 70 -19.76 -4.78 10.06
N ARG A 71 -19.93 -5.58 8.99
CA ARG A 71 -18.96 -5.70 7.89
C ARG A 71 -18.69 -4.34 7.23
N LYS A 72 -19.75 -3.59 6.89
CA LYS A 72 -19.60 -2.23 6.32
C LYS A 72 -18.77 -1.29 7.20
N ARG A 73 -18.99 -1.30 8.52
CA ARG A 73 -18.19 -0.48 9.45
C ARG A 73 -16.73 -0.90 9.47
N TRP A 74 -16.48 -2.21 9.50
CA TRP A 74 -15.14 -2.79 9.50
C TRP A 74 -14.39 -2.45 8.21
N ASP A 75 -15.03 -2.60 7.06
CA ASP A 75 -14.43 -2.31 5.76
C ASP A 75 -14.10 -0.82 5.60
N VAL A 76 -14.99 0.07 6.07
CA VAL A 76 -14.72 1.51 6.08
C VAL A 76 -13.51 1.85 6.94
N GLN A 77 -13.38 1.24 8.12
CA GLN A 77 -12.20 1.44 8.97
C GLN A 77 -10.94 0.94 8.27
N ARG A 78 -10.97 -0.29 7.75
CA ARG A 78 -9.85 -0.90 7.03
C ARG A 78 -9.40 -0.05 5.84
N ILE A 79 -10.32 0.47 5.03
CA ILE A 79 -10.00 1.33 3.88
C ILE A 79 -9.31 2.62 4.34
N ARG A 80 -9.77 3.23 5.44
CA ARG A 80 -9.14 4.44 6.00
C ARG A 80 -7.71 4.16 6.48
N GLU A 81 -7.52 3.05 7.17
CA GLU A 81 -6.20 2.61 7.66
C GLU A 81 -5.25 2.29 6.50
N LEU A 82 -5.71 1.54 5.49
CA LEU A 82 -4.94 1.23 4.28
C LEU A 82 -4.50 2.52 3.57
N ARG A 83 -5.43 3.45 3.32
CA ARG A 83 -5.11 4.75 2.70
C ARG A 83 -4.15 5.59 3.54
N HIS A 84 -4.22 5.49 4.86
CA HIS A 84 -3.29 6.21 5.74
C HIS A 84 -1.88 5.60 5.65
N ASN A 85 -1.78 4.27 5.71
CA ASN A 85 -0.51 3.57 5.62
C ASN A 85 0.15 3.75 4.24
N GLU A 86 -0.62 3.69 3.16
CA GLU A 86 -0.16 3.96 1.80
C GLU A 86 0.42 5.38 1.66
N ARG A 87 -0.29 6.40 2.17
CA ARG A 87 0.23 7.78 2.20
C ARG A 87 1.52 7.94 3.00
N LEU A 88 1.70 7.16 4.08
CA LEU A 88 2.95 7.17 4.84
C LEU A 88 4.08 6.52 4.04
N ARG A 89 3.83 5.38 3.40
CA ARG A 89 4.81 4.70 2.53
C ARG A 89 5.25 5.59 1.37
N GLU A 90 4.32 6.27 0.70
CA GLU A 90 4.63 7.19 -0.39
C GLU A 90 5.54 8.35 0.07
N ARG A 91 5.33 8.88 1.29
CA ARG A 91 6.20 9.92 1.86
C ARG A 91 7.61 9.39 2.14
N GLU A 92 7.73 8.18 2.69
CA GLU A 92 9.03 7.55 2.92
C GLU A 92 9.76 7.25 1.63
N GLU A 93 9.06 6.74 0.62
CA GLU A 93 9.63 6.49 -0.71
C GLU A 93 10.06 7.78 -1.39
N ARG A 94 9.26 8.85 -1.29
CA ARG A 94 9.68 10.17 -1.80
C ARG A 94 10.92 10.68 -1.09
N LYS A 95 11.01 10.53 0.24
CA LYS A 95 12.22 10.88 0.99
C LYS A 95 13.42 10.05 0.54
N LYS A 96 13.27 8.73 0.36
CA LYS A 96 14.32 7.84 -0.17
C LYS A 96 14.77 8.23 -1.57
N ARG A 97 13.85 8.65 -2.46
CA ARG A 97 14.16 9.11 -3.82
C ARG A 97 14.94 10.42 -3.80
N VAL A 98 14.50 11.41 -3.01
CA VAL A 98 15.28 12.63 -2.77
C VAL A 98 16.64 12.29 -2.18
N ASP A 99 16.68 11.28 -1.30
CA ASP A 99 17.92 10.87 -0.69
C ASP A 99 18.87 10.12 -1.64
N GLN A 100 18.35 9.52 -2.71
CA GLN A 100 19.12 8.82 -3.74
C GLN A 100 19.52 9.72 -4.91
N ASP A 101 18.92 10.90 -5.06
CA ASP A 101 19.32 11.86 -6.08
C ASP A 101 20.73 12.38 -5.73
N PRO A 102 21.77 12.05 -6.52
CA PRO A 102 23.17 12.33 -6.17
C PRO A 102 23.54 13.81 -6.32
N LYS A 103 22.57 14.68 -6.64
CA LYS A 103 22.73 16.13 -6.68
C LYS A 103 22.84 16.69 -5.26
N GLU A 104 24.03 16.51 -4.71
CA GLU A 104 24.70 17.48 -3.84
C GLU A 104 23.99 17.85 -2.53
N THR A 105 23.25 16.92 -1.92
CA THR A 105 22.93 17.06 -0.50
C THR A 105 24.15 16.61 0.30
N VAL A 106 24.99 17.55 0.74
CA VAL A 106 26.11 17.27 1.66
C VAL A 106 25.54 16.66 2.94
N ARG A 107 25.54 15.33 3.02
CA ARG A 107 25.02 14.57 4.18
C ARG A 107 25.98 14.56 5.36
N SER A 108 27.25 14.86 5.11
CA SER A 108 28.32 14.82 6.10
C SER A 108 29.47 15.70 5.64
N PHE A 109 30.07 16.43 6.56
CA PHE A 109 31.33 17.15 6.36
C PHE A 109 32.56 16.26 6.59
N TRP A 110 32.35 14.99 6.94
CA TRP A 110 33.43 14.03 7.09
C TRP A 110 33.93 13.59 5.71
N PRO A 111 35.25 13.44 5.52
CA PRO A 111 35.82 12.87 4.29
C PRO A 111 35.21 11.50 4.01
N LYS A 112 34.87 11.23 2.75
CA LYS A 112 34.31 9.92 2.36
C LYS A 112 35.45 8.91 2.21
N PRO A 113 35.32 7.70 2.77
CA PRO A 113 36.37 6.67 2.68
C PRO A 113 36.64 6.22 1.23
N ASP A 114 35.62 6.23 0.36
CA ASP A 114 35.73 5.78 -1.04
C ASP A 114 36.66 6.66 -1.91
N GLN A 115 36.94 7.90 -1.49
CA GLN A 115 37.86 8.80 -2.22
C GLN A 115 39.34 8.47 -1.99
N VAL A 116 39.64 7.55 -1.07
CA VAL A 116 41.01 7.24 -0.63
C VAL A 116 41.46 5.86 -1.13
N ALA A 117 40.53 5.00 -1.57
CA ALA A 117 40.83 3.64 -2.01
C ALA A 117 41.50 3.53 -3.40
N ASP A 118 41.51 4.60 -4.20
CA ASP A 118 42.17 4.63 -5.52
C ASP A 118 43.67 4.99 -5.44
N ALA A 119 44.19 5.24 -4.24
CA ALA A 119 45.62 5.37 -3.98
C ALA A 119 46.10 4.09 -3.28
N ASP A 120 47.03 3.37 -3.91
CA ASP A 120 47.66 2.13 -3.44
C ASP A 120 48.46 2.31 -2.13
N SER A 121 47.81 2.62 -1.03
CA SER A 121 48.40 2.60 0.32
C SER A 121 47.34 2.22 1.35
N ASP A 122 47.76 1.49 2.39
CA ASP A 122 47.01 1.04 3.57
C ASP A 122 46.62 2.22 4.49
N ASP A 123 46.31 3.38 3.91
CA ASP A 123 46.07 4.65 4.57
C ASP A 123 44.60 4.74 5.00
N ARG A 124 44.31 4.14 6.15
CA ARG A 124 43.09 4.47 6.91
C ARG A 124 43.12 5.97 7.23
N LEU A 125 42.09 6.71 6.82
CA LEU A 125 41.85 8.11 7.21
C LEU A 125 41.96 8.26 8.73
N THR A 126 43.11 8.72 9.21
CA THR A 126 43.37 9.00 10.62
C THR A 126 43.42 10.51 10.80
N LEU A 127 42.55 11.04 11.66
CA LEU A 127 42.65 12.43 12.10
C LEU A 127 43.82 12.55 13.07
N CYS A 128 45.01 12.77 12.54
CA CYS A 128 46.22 12.98 13.33
C CYS A 128 46.34 14.46 13.65
N ASN A 129 46.17 14.84 14.93
CA ASN A 129 46.66 16.14 15.38
C ASN A 129 48.18 16.02 15.57
N THR A 130 48.95 16.28 14.51
CA THR A 130 50.40 16.33 14.62
C THR A 130 50.80 17.53 15.47
N GLU A 131 51.52 17.30 16.57
CA GLU A 131 52.09 18.37 17.37
C GLU A 131 53.11 19.15 16.54
N ARG A 132 52.67 20.29 16.00
CA ARG A 132 53.56 21.22 15.31
C ARG A 132 54.18 22.13 16.34
N ILE A 133 55.50 22.14 16.43
CA ILE A 133 56.24 23.07 17.28
C ILE A 133 55.95 24.50 16.79
N PRO A 134 55.34 25.38 17.61
CA PRO A 134 55.02 26.74 17.20
C PRO A 134 56.30 27.59 17.15
N VAL A 135 56.33 28.56 16.24
CA VAL A 135 57.37 29.60 16.24
C VAL A 135 57.09 30.53 17.42
N SER A 136 58.09 30.79 18.27
CA SER A 136 57.97 31.69 19.41
C SER A 136 58.93 32.87 19.36
N VAL A 137 58.49 34.01 19.87
CA VAL A 137 59.28 35.24 20.04
C VAL A 137 58.95 35.79 21.42
N PHE A 138 59.97 36.12 22.23
CA PHE A 138 59.82 36.53 23.64
C PHE A 138 59.00 35.55 24.51
N GLY A 139 59.09 34.25 24.24
CA GLY A 139 58.32 33.23 24.97
C GLY A 139 56.84 33.15 24.60
N LEU A 140 56.38 33.90 23.60
CA LEU A 140 55.02 33.88 23.09
C LEU A 140 54.95 33.27 21.69
N THR A 141 53.90 32.52 21.40
CA THR A 141 53.68 31.93 20.07
C THR A 141 53.26 33.00 19.07
N VAL A 142 53.84 32.96 17.86
CA VAL A 142 53.55 33.94 16.82
C VAL A 142 52.20 33.63 16.16
N PRO A 143 51.23 34.57 16.15
CA PRO A 143 49.95 34.36 15.48
C PRO A 143 50.11 34.38 13.95
N ARG A 144 49.22 33.68 13.24
CA ARG A 144 49.19 33.71 11.78
C ARG A 144 48.53 34.99 11.30
N PHE A 145 49.29 35.82 10.58
CA PHE A 145 48.74 37.01 9.92
C PHE A 145 48.10 36.64 8.58
N PRO A 146 46.93 37.19 8.22
CA PRO A 146 46.39 37.04 6.88
C PRO A 146 47.31 37.76 5.88
N VAL A 147 47.58 37.09 4.76
CA VAL A 147 48.29 37.73 3.64
C VAL A 147 47.34 38.78 3.05
N ARG A 148 47.81 40.03 2.93
CA ARG A 148 47.07 41.10 2.25
C ARG A 148 47.18 40.96 0.74
#